data_AF-A0A4Q2ZSU1-F1
#
_entry.id   AF-A0A4Q2ZSU1-F1
#
_cell.length_a   1.000
_cell.length_b   1.000
_cell.length_c   1.000
_cell.angle_alpha   90.00
_cell.angle_beta   90.00
_cell.angle_gamma   90.00
#
_symmetry.space_group_name_H-M   'P 1'
#
loop_
_entity.id
_entity.type
_entity.pdbx_description
1 polymer ?
#
loop_
_entity_poly.entity_id
_entity_poly.type
_entity_poly.pdbx_seq_one_letter_code
_entity_poly.pdbx_strand_id
1 'polypeptide(L)'
;MAIAFAASPVVAAPDAKTVAAIDRGLEFLAKAQKENGCWSTAEFPGMTALALQAFLLAPEAASDHPEAVKKGLEFIRASAKPDGGIYDKGMANYNTSIALSTLLHADDDADLARIEAARKFLIGGQKHDPEKKTNDGGFGYEPEGRRSRPDLDNTVFAVESLALYRDKHEGEEAVGKE
;
A
#
# COMPACT_ATOMS: atom_id res chain seq x y z
N MET A 1 19.78 6.33 25.26
CA MET A 1 19.61 7.56 24.47
C MET A 1 18.24 7.48 23.82
N ALA A 2 17.24 8.17 24.37
CA ALA A 2 15.86 8.11 23.87
C ALA A 2 15.74 9.00 22.63
N ILE A 3 15.30 8.44 21.51
CA ILE A 3 14.92 9.20 20.32
C ILE A 3 13.50 9.70 20.58
N ALA A 4 13.35 11.00 20.74
CA ALA A 4 12.03 11.64 20.77
C ALA A 4 11.49 11.68 19.33
N PHE A 5 10.37 11.01 19.08
CA PHE A 5 9.63 11.16 17.84
C PHE A 5 8.89 12.48 17.87
N ALA A 6 9.14 13.35 16.89
CA ALA A 6 8.36 14.55 16.68
C ALA A 6 6.92 14.13 16.34
N ALA A 7 5.94 14.68 17.06
CA ALA A 7 4.55 14.58 16.64
C ALA A 7 4.44 15.04 15.18
N SER A 8 3.82 14.23 14.33
CA SER A 8 3.54 14.61 12.95
C SER A 8 2.89 15.99 12.93
N PRO A 9 3.36 16.93 12.08
CA PRO A 9 2.77 18.25 12.02
C PRO A 9 1.28 18.09 11.74
N VAL A 10 0.44 18.71 12.56
CA VAL A 10 -0.98 18.88 12.23
C VAL A 10 -1.01 19.65 10.92
N VAL A 11 -1.25 18.94 9.82
CA VAL A 11 -1.47 19.55 8.51
C VAL A 11 -2.68 20.45 8.68
N ALA A 12 -2.53 21.74 8.39
CA ALA A 12 -3.65 22.67 8.44
C ALA A 12 -4.78 22.15 7.54
N ALA A 13 -6.04 22.33 7.98
CA ALA A 13 -7.18 21.93 7.19
C ALA A 13 -7.07 22.51 5.76
N PRO A 14 -7.36 21.73 4.71
CA PRO A 14 -7.22 22.17 3.33
C PRO A 14 -8.13 23.37 3.05
N ASP A 15 -7.65 24.33 2.27
CA ASP A 15 -8.49 25.44 1.82
C ASP A 15 -9.53 24.96 0.79
N ALA A 16 -10.54 25.81 0.53
CA ALA A 16 -11.66 25.47 -0.35
C ALA A 16 -11.23 25.10 -1.79
N LYS A 17 -10.11 25.64 -2.29
CA LYS A 17 -9.61 25.27 -3.63
C LYS A 17 -8.98 23.88 -3.62
N THR A 18 -8.26 23.53 -2.55
CA THR A 18 -7.72 22.18 -2.35
C THR A 18 -8.84 21.16 -2.23
N VAL A 19 -9.87 21.41 -1.42
CA VAL A 19 -11.05 20.54 -1.31
C VAL A 19 -11.71 20.34 -2.68
N ALA A 20 -12.02 21.43 -3.39
CA ALA A 20 -12.62 21.34 -4.73
C ALA A 20 -11.74 20.62 -5.77
N ALA A 21 -10.41 20.59 -5.58
CA ALA A 21 -9.51 19.83 -6.43
C ALA A 21 -9.55 18.33 -6.11
N ILE A 22 -9.63 17.97 -4.82
CA ILE A 22 -9.81 16.58 -4.36
C ILE A 22 -11.12 16.03 -4.90
N ASP A 23 -12.24 16.75 -4.73
CA ASP A 23 -13.56 16.31 -5.17
C ASP A 23 -13.58 16.00 -6.68
N ARG A 24 -13.05 16.91 -7.51
CA ARG A 24 -12.94 16.69 -8.96
C ARG A 24 -12.03 15.50 -9.30
N GLY A 25 -10.97 15.29 -8.53
CA GLY A 25 -10.07 14.16 -8.70
C GLY A 25 -10.76 12.83 -8.42
N LEU A 26 -11.49 12.73 -7.31
CA LEU A 26 -12.23 11.52 -6.96
C LEU A 26 -13.39 11.26 -7.92
N GLU A 27 -14.09 12.30 -8.39
CA GLU A 27 -15.14 12.17 -9.40
C GLU A 27 -14.56 11.62 -10.72
N PHE A 28 -13.40 12.13 -11.15
CA PHE A 28 -12.71 11.60 -12.33
C PHE A 28 -12.33 10.14 -12.14
N LEU A 29 -11.74 9.78 -11.00
CA LEU A 29 -11.36 8.39 -10.71
C LEU A 29 -12.59 7.47 -10.68
N ALA A 30 -13.68 7.88 -10.03
CA ALA A 30 -14.91 7.10 -9.98
C ALA A 30 -15.46 6.81 -11.39
N LYS A 31 -15.43 7.80 -12.28
CA LYS A 31 -15.83 7.64 -13.70
C LYS A 31 -14.87 6.78 -14.51
N ALA A 32 -13.59 6.76 -14.15
CA ALA A 32 -12.55 6.01 -14.85
C ALA A 32 -12.43 4.54 -14.40
N GLN A 33 -13.09 4.16 -13.30
CA GLN A 33 -13.05 2.78 -12.79
C GLN A 33 -13.73 1.82 -13.79
N LYS A 34 -13.09 0.68 -14.04
CA LYS A 34 -13.63 -0.36 -14.91
C LYS A 34 -14.72 -1.17 -14.19
N GLU A 35 -15.53 -1.89 -14.97
CA GLU A 35 -16.63 -2.72 -14.45
C GLU A 35 -16.16 -3.74 -13.40
N ASN A 36 -14.96 -4.31 -13.58
CA ASN A 36 -14.34 -5.26 -12.67
C ASN A 36 -13.68 -4.62 -11.43
N GLY A 37 -13.85 -3.31 -11.23
CA GLY A 37 -13.34 -2.58 -10.07
C GLY A 37 -11.90 -2.08 -10.19
N CYS A 38 -11.16 -2.47 -11.23
CA CYS A 38 -9.78 -2.03 -11.39
C CYS A 38 -9.67 -0.63 -12.03
N TRP A 39 -8.58 0.06 -11.70
CA TRP A 39 -8.08 1.19 -12.48
C TRP A 39 -6.90 0.75 -13.34
N SER A 40 -6.75 1.37 -14.51
CA SER A 40 -5.72 1.02 -15.50
C SER A 40 -5.86 -0.41 -16.04
N THR A 41 -5.14 -1.40 -15.51
CA THR A 41 -5.13 -2.78 -16.02
C THR A 41 -5.24 -3.79 -14.90
N ALA A 42 -5.95 -4.89 -15.16
CA ALA A 42 -6.12 -5.96 -14.18
C ALA A 42 -4.82 -6.76 -13.92
N GLU A 43 -3.86 -6.71 -14.85
CA GLU A 43 -2.58 -7.43 -14.70
C GLU A 43 -1.67 -6.84 -13.61
N PHE A 44 -1.90 -5.59 -13.19
CA PHE A 44 -1.05 -4.85 -12.24
C PHE A 44 -1.91 -4.17 -11.14
N PRO A 45 -2.29 -4.91 -10.09
CA PRO A 45 -3.16 -4.40 -9.04
C PRO A 45 -2.61 -3.18 -8.27
N GLY A 46 -1.29 -2.94 -8.30
CA GLY A 46 -0.67 -1.75 -7.73
C GLY A 46 -1.23 -0.44 -8.28
N MET A 47 -1.63 -0.41 -9.56
CA MET A 47 -2.27 0.77 -10.15
C MET A 47 -3.68 1.02 -9.59
N THR A 48 -4.42 -0.06 -9.34
CA THR A 48 -5.74 0.03 -8.68
C THR A 48 -5.57 0.45 -7.23
N ALA A 49 -4.58 -0.11 -6.53
CA ALA A 49 -4.24 0.22 -5.15
C ALA A 49 -3.87 1.71 -4.99
N LEU A 50 -3.08 2.26 -5.91
CA LEU A 50 -2.69 3.68 -5.90
C LEU A 50 -3.89 4.60 -6.14
N ALA A 51 -4.75 4.29 -7.12
CA ALA A 51 -5.97 5.06 -7.35
C ALA A 51 -6.92 5.00 -6.15
N LEU A 52 -7.04 3.84 -5.51
CA LEU A 52 -7.88 3.66 -4.33
C LEU A 52 -7.37 4.43 -3.11
N GLN A 53 -6.05 4.56 -2.92
CA GLN A 53 -5.49 5.37 -1.83
C GLN A 53 -5.97 6.82 -1.87
N ALA A 54 -6.21 7.39 -3.06
CA ALA A 54 -6.73 8.74 -3.17
C ALA A 54 -8.09 8.90 -2.47
N PHE A 55 -8.96 7.88 -2.54
CA PHE A 55 -10.23 7.87 -1.84
C PHE A 55 -10.03 7.65 -0.32
N LEU A 56 -9.20 6.69 0.06
CA LEU A 56 -8.99 6.33 1.47
C LEU A 56 -8.33 7.45 2.28
N LEU A 57 -7.50 8.28 1.64
CA LEU A 57 -6.86 9.44 2.25
C LEU A 57 -7.72 10.71 2.25
N ALA A 58 -8.91 10.66 1.66
CA ALA A 58 -9.88 11.75 1.62
C ALA A 58 -11.30 11.24 1.94
N PRO A 59 -11.54 10.72 3.16
CA PRO A 59 -12.76 9.97 3.49
C PRO A 59 -14.05 10.81 3.35
N GLU A 60 -13.99 12.12 3.59
CA GLU A 60 -15.15 13.01 3.42
C GLU A 60 -15.61 13.05 1.97
N ALA A 61 -14.70 13.27 1.02
CA ALA A 61 -15.01 13.29 -0.40
C ALA A 61 -15.29 11.89 -0.97
N ALA A 62 -14.64 10.86 -0.42
CA ALA A 62 -14.89 9.48 -0.81
C ALA A 62 -16.29 8.98 -0.43
N SER A 63 -16.95 9.60 0.54
CA SER A 63 -18.32 9.25 0.95
C SER A 63 -19.36 9.43 -0.16
N ASP A 64 -19.07 10.24 -1.17
CA ASP A 64 -19.89 10.40 -2.39
C ASP A 64 -19.66 9.26 -3.41
N HIS A 65 -18.66 8.40 -3.20
CA HIS A 65 -18.23 7.34 -4.12
C HIS A 65 -18.06 5.96 -3.46
N PRO A 66 -19.00 5.50 -2.61
CA PRO A 66 -18.82 4.28 -1.82
C PRO A 66 -18.66 3.01 -2.67
N GLU A 67 -19.35 2.94 -3.81
CA GLU A 67 -19.24 1.81 -4.74
C GLU A 67 -17.87 1.72 -5.40
N ALA A 68 -17.23 2.87 -5.69
CA ALA A 68 -15.90 2.87 -6.28
C ALA A 68 -14.86 2.32 -5.29
N VAL A 69 -14.95 2.74 -4.03
CA VAL A 69 -14.10 2.25 -2.93
C VAL A 69 -14.30 0.74 -2.75
N LYS A 70 -15.56 0.30 -2.63
CA LYS A 70 -15.91 -1.12 -2.44
C LYS A 70 -15.34 -2.01 -3.55
N LYS A 71 -15.59 -1.68 -4.81
CA LYS A 71 -15.10 -2.47 -5.95
C LYS A 71 -13.57 -2.47 -6.06
N GLY A 72 -12.93 -1.36 -5.71
CA GLY A 72 -11.47 -1.26 -5.66
C GLY A 72 -10.88 -2.22 -4.62
N LEU A 73 -11.44 -2.23 -3.40
CA LEU A 73 -11.03 -3.15 -2.34
C LEU A 73 -11.26 -4.61 -2.74
N GLU A 74 -12.43 -4.94 -3.30
CA GLU A 74 -12.75 -6.28 -3.79
C GLU A 74 -11.73 -6.76 -4.84
N PHE A 75 -11.36 -5.90 -5.78
CA PHE A 75 -10.35 -6.22 -6.80
C PHE A 75 -8.96 -6.49 -6.20
N ILE A 76 -8.50 -5.65 -5.26
CA ILE A 76 -7.21 -5.83 -4.58
C ILE A 76 -7.21 -7.13 -3.77
N ARG A 77 -8.28 -7.40 -3.01
CA ARG A 77 -8.43 -8.62 -2.20
C ARG A 77 -8.40 -9.89 -3.07
N ALA A 78 -9.05 -9.85 -4.23
CA ALA A 78 -9.06 -10.95 -5.20
C ALA A 78 -7.71 -11.19 -5.89
N SER A 79 -6.80 -10.20 -5.83
CA SER A 79 -5.46 -10.30 -6.41
C SER A 79 -4.43 -10.96 -5.47
N ALA A 80 -4.82 -11.33 -4.25
CA ALA A 80 -3.94 -12.03 -3.32
C ALA A 80 -3.59 -13.45 -3.81
N LYS A 81 -2.35 -13.86 -3.59
CA LYS A 81 -1.80 -15.15 -4.00
C LYS A 81 -1.50 -16.04 -2.79
N PRO A 82 -1.40 -17.36 -2.97
CA PRO A 82 -1.13 -18.30 -1.87
C PRO A 82 0.21 -18.07 -1.15
N ASP A 83 1.17 -17.40 -1.78
CA ASP A 83 2.46 -17.03 -1.19
C ASP A 83 2.41 -15.76 -0.32
N GLY A 84 1.23 -15.14 -0.22
CA GLY A 84 1.01 -13.91 0.54
C GLY A 84 1.17 -12.62 -0.28
N GLY A 85 1.72 -12.69 -1.49
CA GLY A 85 1.82 -11.54 -2.38
C GLY A 85 0.47 -11.09 -2.92
N ILE A 86 0.38 -9.84 -3.37
CA ILE A 86 -0.80 -9.28 -4.05
C ILE A 86 -0.36 -8.76 -5.41
N TYR A 87 -0.52 -9.58 -6.44
CA TYR A 87 -0.05 -9.30 -7.80
C TYR A 87 -0.78 -10.18 -8.82
N ASP A 88 -0.54 -10.01 -10.12
CA ASP A 88 -0.99 -10.98 -11.13
C ASP A 88 0.14 -11.47 -12.02
N LYS A 89 0.63 -10.63 -12.95
CA LYS A 89 1.61 -11.04 -13.98
C LYS A 89 3.03 -10.50 -13.73
N GLY A 90 3.46 -10.55 -12.47
CA GLY A 90 4.78 -10.12 -12.01
C GLY A 90 4.79 -8.73 -11.39
N MET A 91 5.98 -8.16 -11.23
CA MET A 91 6.22 -6.98 -10.38
C MET A 91 5.67 -7.21 -8.97
N ALA A 92 5.88 -8.41 -8.43
CA ALA A 92 5.21 -8.86 -7.23
C ALA A 92 5.50 -7.97 -6.01
N ASN A 93 6.75 -7.52 -5.83
CA ASN A 93 7.11 -6.62 -4.73
C ASN A 93 6.44 -5.24 -4.89
N TYR A 94 6.47 -4.67 -6.09
CA TYR A 94 5.84 -3.38 -6.39
C TYR A 94 4.34 -3.40 -6.09
N ASN A 95 3.63 -4.36 -6.66
CA ASN A 95 2.18 -4.48 -6.50
C ASN A 95 1.81 -4.77 -5.03
N THR A 96 2.53 -5.68 -4.38
CA THR A 96 2.26 -6.06 -2.98
C THR A 96 2.52 -4.89 -2.04
N SER A 97 3.57 -4.10 -2.25
CA SER A 97 3.90 -2.93 -1.41
C SER A 97 2.79 -1.89 -1.42
N ILE A 98 2.33 -1.49 -2.62
CA ILE A 98 1.28 -0.48 -2.75
C ILE A 98 -0.05 -1.05 -2.23
N ALA A 99 -0.38 -2.30 -2.55
CA ALA A 99 -1.59 -2.95 -2.05
C ALA A 99 -1.60 -3.07 -0.52
N LEU A 100 -0.46 -3.41 0.10
CA LEU A 100 -0.33 -3.45 1.55
C LEU A 100 -0.64 -2.09 2.18
N SER A 101 -0.02 -1.00 1.69
CA SER A 101 -0.34 0.34 2.16
C SER A 101 -1.82 0.69 1.98
N THR A 102 -2.42 0.31 0.85
CA THR A 102 -3.84 0.55 0.60
C THR A 102 -4.74 -0.19 1.59
N LEU A 103 -4.47 -1.47 1.87
CA LEU A 103 -5.26 -2.24 2.85
C LEU A 103 -5.08 -1.68 4.27
N LEU A 104 -3.88 -1.22 4.62
CA LEU A 104 -3.63 -0.54 5.89
C LEU A 104 -4.41 0.78 6.02
N HIS A 105 -4.53 1.55 4.94
CA HIS A 105 -5.37 2.76 4.93
C HIS A 105 -6.86 2.45 4.97
N ALA A 106 -7.29 1.30 4.45
CA ALA A 106 -8.69 0.87 4.47
C ALA A 106 -9.16 0.48 5.89
N ASP A 107 -8.23 0.05 6.75
CA ASP A 107 -8.45 -0.20 8.17
C ASP A 107 -9.63 -1.17 8.45
N ASP A 108 -9.72 -2.23 7.63
CA ASP A 108 -10.75 -3.26 7.74
C ASP A 108 -10.17 -4.53 8.39
N ASP A 109 -10.71 -4.94 9.54
CA ASP A 109 -10.29 -6.13 10.28
C ASP A 109 -10.34 -7.42 9.43
N ALA A 110 -11.21 -7.46 8.41
CA ALA A 110 -11.29 -8.59 7.49
C ALA A 110 -10.01 -8.78 6.65
N ASP A 111 -9.15 -7.77 6.57
CA ASP A 111 -7.89 -7.80 5.83
C ASP A 111 -6.67 -8.14 6.70
N LEU A 112 -6.78 -8.27 8.02
CA LEU A 112 -5.63 -8.51 8.92
C LEU A 112 -4.77 -9.70 8.48
N ALA A 113 -5.38 -10.84 8.17
CA ALA A 113 -4.65 -12.03 7.72
C ALA A 113 -3.93 -11.80 6.38
N ARG A 114 -4.51 -10.98 5.49
CA ARG A 114 -3.93 -10.63 4.19
C ARG A 114 -2.80 -9.62 4.33
N ILE A 115 -2.96 -8.64 5.21
CA ILE A 115 -1.93 -7.66 5.60
C ILE A 115 -0.70 -8.39 6.16
N GLU A 116 -0.90 -9.33 7.10
CA GLU A 116 0.18 -10.17 7.64
C GLU A 116 0.91 -10.99 6.57
N ALA A 117 0.16 -11.60 5.66
CA ALA A 117 0.73 -12.40 4.58
C ALA A 117 1.55 -11.53 3.61
N ALA A 118 1.02 -10.37 3.21
CA ALA A 118 1.69 -9.41 2.35
C ALA A 118 2.97 -8.85 3.00
N ARG A 119 2.93 -8.55 4.29
CA ARG A 119 4.10 -8.14 5.07
C ARG A 119 5.20 -9.21 5.03
N LYS A 120 4.85 -10.47 5.31
CA LYS A 120 5.79 -11.59 5.29
C LYS A 120 6.37 -11.81 3.89
N PHE A 121 5.55 -11.70 2.86
CA PHE A 121 5.98 -11.76 1.46
C PHE A 121 7.06 -10.71 1.17
N LEU A 122 6.80 -9.44 1.53
CA LEU A 122 7.77 -8.36 1.32
C LEU A 122 9.05 -8.62 2.09
N ILE A 123 9.01 -8.87 3.40
CA ILE A 123 10.21 -9.14 4.21
C ILE A 123 11.04 -10.30 3.61
N GLY A 124 10.39 -11.36 3.15
CA GLY A 124 11.06 -12.48 2.49
C GLY A 124 11.69 -12.13 1.14
N GLY A 125 11.18 -11.10 0.46
CA GLY A 125 11.71 -10.59 -0.81
C GLY A 125 12.87 -9.59 -0.68
N GLN A 126 13.23 -9.17 0.55
CA GLN A 126 14.35 -8.25 0.78
C GLN A 126 15.68 -8.88 0.37
N LYS A 127 16.53 -8.12 -0.33
CA LYS A 127 17.84 -8.62 -0.69
C LYS A 127 18.78 -8.65 0.48
N HIS A 128 19.40 -9.81 0.65
CA HIS A 128 20.53 -9.99 1.54
C HIS A 128 21.76 -10.38 0.71
N ASP A 129 22.66 -9.43 0.51
CA ASP A 129 23.93 -9.64 -0.20
C ASP A 129 25.08 -8.99 0.60
N PRO A 130 25.69 -9.74 1.54
CA PRO A 130 26.73 -9.20 2.41
C PRO A 130 28.02 -8.84 1.65
N GLU A 131 28.21 -9.34 0.44
CA GLU A 131 29.39 -9.05 -0.39
C GLU A 131 29.20 -7.79 -1.25
N LYS A 132 27.96 -7.49 -1.65
CA LYS A 132 27.59 -6.29 -2.42
C LYS A 132 26.69 -5.34 -1.63
N LYS A 133 27.32 -4.69 -0.64
CA LYS A 133 26.69 -3.74 0.29
C LYS A 133 25.81 -2.65 -0.35
N THR A 134 26.04 -2.29 -1.61
CA THR A 134 25.28 -1.20 -2.26
C THR A 134 23.80 -1.56 -2.50
N ASN A 135 23.46 -2.84 -2.61
CA ASN A 135 22.08 -3.30 -2.83
C ASN A 135 21.54 -4.13 -1.65
N ASP A 136 22.34 -4.31 -0.61
CA ASP A 136 21.95 -5.06 0.58
C ASP A 136 20.82 -4.32 1.31
N GLY A 137 19.78 -5.05 1.69
CA GLY A 137 18.55 -4.52 2.29
C GLY A 137 17.54 -3.92 1.29
N GLY A 138 17.85 -3.85 0.00
CA GLY A 138 16.96 -3.27 -1.01
C GLY A 138 15.92 -4.25 -1.59
N PHE A 139 14.99 -3.71 -2.37
CA PHE A 139 13.93 -4.46 -3.05
C PHE A 139 13.96 -4.20 -4.56
N GLY A 140 13.82 -5.25 -5.36
CA GLY A 140 13.53 -5.16 -6.79
C GLY A 140 12.07 -5.47 -7.10
N TYR A 141 11.70 -5.54 -8.37
CA TYR A 141 10.32 -5.84 -8.80
C TYR A 141 9.83 -7.24 -8.41
N GLU A 142 10.74 -8.22 -8.35
CA GLU A 142 10.41 -9.60 -7.98
C GLU A 142 11.19 -10.01 -6.73
N PRO A 143 10.70 -10.97 -5.93
CA PRO A 143 11.47 -11.51 -4.80
C PRO A 143 12.76 -12.21 -5.28
N GLU A 144 12.71 -12.87 -6.44
CA GLU A 144 13.83 -13.66 -6.98
C GLU A 144 14.06 -13.45 -8.49
N GLY A 145 15.18 -13.97 -9.00
CA GLY A 145 15.55 -13.92 -10.42
C GLY A 145 16.08 -12.56 -10.89
N ARG A 146 16.18 -12.37 -12.21
CA ARG A 146 16.84 -11.19 -12.81
C ARG A 146 16.20 -9.86 -12.42
N ARG A 147 14.88 -9.83 -12.25
CA ARG A 147 14.12 -8.63 -11.87
C ARG A 147 14.10 -8.37 -10.36
N SER A 148 14.80 -9.17 -9.58
CA SER A 148 14.96 -8.96 -8.14
C SER A 148 16.12 -8.03 -7.76
N ARG A 149 16.87 -7.51 -8.76
CA ARG A 149 17.90 -6.51 -8.51
C ARG A 149 17.26 -5.27 -7.87
N PRO A 150 17.74 -4.81 -6.69
CA PRO A 150 17.17 -3.65 -6.05
C PRO A 150 17.27 -2.36 -6.85
N ASP A 151 16.25 -1.53 -6.70
CA ASP A 151 16.18 -0.16 -7.17
C ASP A 151 15.51 0.74 -6.12
N LEU A 152 15.61 2.06 -6.32
CA LEU A 152 15.12 3.03 -5.34
C LEU A 152 13.60 2.98 -5.20
N ASP A 153 12.88 2.91 -6.31
CA ASP A 153 11.42 3.01 -6.30
C ASP A 153 10.78 1.84 -5.54
N ASN A 154 11.16 0.60 -5.88
CA ASN A 154 10.66 -0.59 -5.18
C ASN A 154 11.09 -0.61 -3.71
N THR A 155 12.31 -0.14 -3.41
CA THR A 155 12.78 -0.04 -2.03
C THR A 155 11.97 0.96 -1.23
N VAL A 156 11.64 2.13 -1.80
CA VAL A 156 10.81 3.14 -1.14
C VAL A 156 9.41 2.59 -0.86
N PHE A 157 8.71 2.04 -1.86
CA PHE A 157 7.36 1.49 -1.63
C PHE A 157 7.34 0.37 -0.58
N ALA A 158 8.32 -0.55 -0.64
CA ALA A 158 8.41 -1.63 0.33
C ALA A 158 8.67 -1.08 1.75
N VAL A 159 9.63 -0.17 1.91
CA VAL A 159 9.94 0.41 3.23
C VAL A 159 8.78 1.25 3.77
N GLU A 160 8.13 2.07 2.94
CA GLU A 160 6.98 2.88 3.36
C GLU A 160 5.80 2.01 3.81
N SER A 161 5.48 0.96 3.07
CA SER A 161 4.40 0.03 3.44
C SER A 161 4.70 -0.74 4.73
N LEU A 162 5.96 -1.18 4.93
CA LEU A 162 6.38 -1.85 6.15
C LEU A 162 6.43 -0.88 7.36
N ALA A 163 6.84 0.37 7.14
CA ALA A 163 6.82 1.41 8.17
C ALA A 163 5.38 1.76 8.57
N LEU A 164 4.46 1.91 7.61
CA LEU A 164 3.04 2.13 7.90
C LEU A 164 2.42 0.97 8.67
N TYR A 165 2.74 -0.27 8.26
CA TYR A 165 2.31 -1.47 9.00
C TYR A 165 2.78 -1.38 10.45
N ARG A 166 4.07 -1.08 10.66
CA ARG A 166 4.67 -0.97 11.99
C ARG A 166 3.93 0.09 12.81
N ASP A 167 3.74 1.29 12.28
CA ASP A 167 3.12 2.40 13.00
C ASP A 167 1.66 2.10 13.41
N LYS A 168 0.94 1.29 12.60
CA LYS A 168 -0.42 0.84 12.93
C LYS A 168 -0.49 -0.30 13.96
N HIS A 169 0.56 -1.12 14.10
CA HIS A 169 0.53 -2.31 14.97
C HIS A 169 1.46 -2.23 16.20
N GLU A 170 2.48 -1.38 16.21
CA GLU A 170 3.32 -1.13 17.40
C GLU A 170 2.57 -0.31 18.48
N GLY A 171 1.44 0.31 18.13
CA GLY A 171 0.47 0.83 19.11
C GLY A 171 -0.20 -0.25 19.96
N GLU A 172 -0.17 -1.52 19.52
CA GLU A 172 -0.85 -2.65 20.19
C GLU A 172 0.12 -3.48 21.04
N GLU A 173 1.39 -3.63 20.64
CA GLU A 173 2.38 -4.42 21.41
C GLU A 173 2.82 -3.74 22.72
N ALA A 174 2.67 -2.42 22.86
CA ALA A 174 3.01 -1.69 24.09
C ALA A 174 2.04 -1.92 25.26
N VAL A 175 0.89 -2.57 25.03
CA VAL A 175 -0.13 -2.86 26.05
C VAL A 175 -0.06 -4.32 26.55
N GLY A 176 0.79 -5.16 25.94
CA GLY A 176 0.71 -6.61 26.09
C GLY A 176 1.93 -7.29 26.71
N LYS A 177 2.64 -6.68 27.66
CA LYS A 177 3.62 -7.39 28.53
C LYS A 177 3.70 -6.77 29.93
N GLU A 178 2.79 -7.20 30.80
CA GLU A 178 3.03 -7.32 32.25
C GLU A 178 3.03 -8.80 32.64
#